data_AF-U4R1W8-F1
#
_entry.id   AF-U4R1W8-F1
#
_cell.length_a   1.000
_cell.length_b   1.000
_cell.length_c   1.000
_cell.angle_alpha   90.00
_cell.angle_beta   90.00
_cell.angle_gamma   90.00
#
_symmetry.space_group_name_H-M   'P 1'
#
loop_
_entity.id
_entity.type
_entity.pdbx_description
1 polymer ?
#
loop_
_entity_poly.entity_id
_entity_poly.type
_entity_poly.pdbx_seq_one_letter_code
_entity_poly.pdbx_strand_id
1 'polypeptide(L)'
;MSKGTLSFMFFSMAIVLVLAIIVLNVADYSLYSYKKKCIASAIDFAVSAAVQENNTELSRQGYAEGVDESTGKISTDNIVIDTEKASAAFFSTLESNAGIRKDQVIPKMMIIIINPTDTDMNYIITNDSKNISGSVTDPASIETVINTNSLAFWDAADPDSETIYVNGNPKTTEFEKKPCYMVFIKNYEIDGLFKKRTATFIAFKGSHIERKDSGIDD
;
A
#
# COMPACT_ATOMS: atom_id res chain seq x y z
N MET A 1 15.97 -56.70 -27.96
CA MET A 1 15.12 -55.79 -27.15
C MET A 1 13.72 -55.84 -27.72
N SER A 2 12.69 -56.23 -26.96
CA SER A 2 11.32 -56.29 -27.49
C SER A 2 10.79 -54.86 -27.68
N LYS A 3 9.93 -54.64 -28.69
CA LYS A 3 9.28 -53.34 -28.91
C LYS A 3 8.53 -52.85 -27.64
N GLY A 4 8.05 -53.77 -26.80
CA GLY A 4 7.39 -53.44 -25.53
C GLY A 4 8.32 -52.85 -24.47
N THR A 5 9.56 -53.34 -24.35
CA THR A 5 10.53 -52.82 -23.38
C THR A 5 10.97 -51.39 -23.72
N LEU A 6 11.17 -51.09 -25.01
CA LEU A 6 11.53 -49.74 -25.47
C LEU A 6 10.39 -48.74 -25.23
N SER A 7 9.14 -49.10 -25.56
CA SER A 7 7.97 -48.24 -25.32
C SER A 7 7.73 -47.96 -23.83
N PHE A 8 7.93 -48.96 -22.96
CA PHE A 8 7.81 -48.77 -21.51
C PHE A 8 8.87 -47.80 -20.95
N MET A 9 10.10 -47.88 -21.48
CA MET A 9 11.19 -46.97 -21.09
C MET A 9 10.90 -45.52 -21.51
N PHE A 10 10.35 -45.31 -22.71
CA PHE A 10 9.94 -43.97 -23.14
C PHE A 10 8.76 -43.41 -22.34
N PHE A 11 7.77 -44.26 -22.02
CA PHE A 11 6.61 -43.84 -21.24
C PHE A 11 6.99 -43.47 -19.80
N SER A 12 7.84 -44.27 -19.14
CA SER A 12 8.35 -43.96 -17.81
C SER A 12 9.20 -42.69 -17.80
N MET A 13 10.07 -42.49 -18.80
CA MET A 13 10.82 -41.24 -18.95
C MET A 13 9.90 -40.03 -19.14
N ALA A 14 8.86 -40.16 -19.96
CA ALA A 14 7.89 -39.09 -20.18
C ALA A 14 7.15 -38.71 -18.90
N ILE A 15 6.74 -39.69 -18.08
CA ILE A 15 6.12 -39.43 -16.77
C ILE A 15 7.07 -38.68 -15.85
N VAL A 16 8.32 -39.12 -15.74
CA VAL A 16 9.31 -38.46 -14.88
C VAL A 16 9.55 -37.01 -15.33
N LEU A 17 9.63 -36.78 -16.65
CA LEU A 17 9.81 -35.44 -17.20
C LEU A 17 8.60 -34.54 -16.92
N VAL A 18 7.38 -35.04 -17.07
CA VAL A 18 6.16 -34.29 -16.73
C VAL A 18 6.12 -33.95 -15.24
N LEU A 19 6.43 -34.91 -14.37
CA LEU A 19 6.51 -34.67 -12.92
C LEU A 19 7.56 -33.62 -12.57
N ALA A 20 8.74 -33.66 -13.20
CA ALA A 20 9.79 -32.67 -12.99
C ALA A 20 9.31 -31.26 -13.41
N ILE A 21 8.65 -31.12 -14.55
CA ILE A 21 8.09 -29.85 -15.01
C ILE A 21 7.04 -29.32 -14.02
N ILE A 22 6.18 -30.19 -13.48
CA ILE A 22 5.18 -29.79 -12.47
C ILE A 22 5.88 -29.27 -11.21
N VAL A 23 6.88 -29.99 -10.69
CA VAL A 23 7.62 -29.58 -9.50
C VAL A 23 8.34 -28.25 -9.72
N LEU A 24 8.96 -28.05 -10.88
CA LEU A 24 9.63 -26.79 -11.22
C LEU A 24 8.64 -25.61 -11.29
N ASN A 25 7.45 -25.81 -11.85
CA ASN A 25 6.41 -24.77 -11.87
C ASN A 25 5.88 -24.46 -10.47
N VAL A 26 5.72 -25.47 -9.60
CA VAL A 26 5.34 -25.25 -8.20
C VAL A 26 6.43 -24.47 -7.47
N ALA A 27 7.70 -24.85 -7.64
CA ALA A 27 8.83 -24.14 -7.03
C ALA A 27 8.93 -22.68 -7.51
N ASP A 28 8.76 -22.43 -8.80
CA ASP A 28 8.69 -21.06 -9.37
C ASP A 28 7.58 -20.24 -8.72
N TYR A 29 6.37 -20.81 -8.62
CA TYR A 29 5.23 -20.13 -8.03
C TYR A 29 5.40 -19.91 -6.51
N SER A 30 5.97 -20.87 -5.79
CA SER A 30 6.26 -20.74 -4.36
C SER A 30 7.25 -19.60 -4.10
N LEU A 31 8.31 -19.47 -4.91
CA LEU A 31 9.27 -18.39 -4.79
C LEU A 31 8.61 -17.02 -5.07
N TYR A 32 7.83 -16.94 -6.15
CA TYR A 32 7.04 -15.74 -6.46
C TYR A 32 6.12 -15.35 -5.30
N SER A 33 5.34 -16.29 -4.78
CA SER A 33 4.39 -16.05 -3.68
C SER A 33 5.09 -15.58 -2.41
N TYR A 34 6.23 -16.19 -2.06
CA TYR A 34 7.05 -15.78 -0.92
C TYR A 34 7.55 -14.34 -1.08
N LYS A 35 8.17 -14.01 -2.21
CA LYS A 35 8.65 -12.65 -2.49
C LYS A 35 7.52 -11.64 -2.49
N LYS A 36 6.38 -11.96 -3.12
CA LYS A 36 5.18 -11.12 -3.10
C LYS A 36 4.75 -10.80 -1.68
N LYS A 37 4.74 -11.80 -0.79
CA LYS A 37 4.38 -11.59 0.62
C LYS A 37 5.39 -10.69 1.35
N CYS A 38 6.69 -10.91 1.15
CA CYS A 38 7.73 -10.06 1.74
C CYS A 38 7.61 -8.60 1.29
N ILE A 39 7.36 -8.37 0.00
CA ILE A 39 7.17 -7.02 -0.56
C ILE A 39 5.92 -6.37 0.04
N ALA A 40 4.79 -7.08 0.08
CA ALA A 40 3.56 -6.57 0.70
C ALA A 40 3.79 -6.12 2.15
N SER A 41 4.43 -6.97 2.96
CA SER A 41 4.76 -6.63 4.36
C SER A 41 5.73 -5.45 4.47
N ALA A 42 6.71 -5.34 3.58
CA ALA A 42 7.63 -4.20 3.57
C ALA A 42 6.91 -2.89 3.23
N ILE A 43 5.92 -2.92 2.32
CA ILE A 43 5.07 -1.78 2.01
C ILE A 43 4.22 -1.41 3.23
N ASP A 44 3.64 -2.39 3.93
CA ASP A 44 2.86 -2.12 5.15
C ASP A 44 3.69 -1.43 6.24
N PHE A 45 4.94 -1.85 6.42
CA PHE A 45 5.87 -1.20 7.35
C PHE A 45 6.25 0.22 6.88
N ALA A 46 6.49 0.39 5.58
CA ALA A 46 6.83 1.69 5.00
C ALA A 46 5.68 2.69 5.13
N VAL A 47 4.43 2.27 4.88
CA VAL A 47 3.24 3.10 5.08
C VAL A 47 3.05 3.42 6.58
N SER A 48 3.31 2.45 7.45
CA SER A 48 3.24 2.66 8.91
C SER A 48 4.30 3.64 9.43
N ALA A 49 5.48 3.69 8.80
CA ALA A 49 6.49 4.69 9.11
C ALA A 49 6.08 6.08 8.57
N ALA A 50 5.62 6.13 7.32
CA ALA A 50 5.23 7.38 6.67
C ALA A 50 4.10 8.13 7.38
N VAL A 51 3.09 7.40 7.88
CA VAL A 51 1.94 8.02 8.57
C VAL A 51 2.31 8.63 9.93
N GLN A 52 3.48 8.30 10.48
CA GLN A 52 3.96 8.85 11.76
C GLN A 52 4.68 10.20 11.58
N GLU A 53 5.08 10.55 10.36
CA GLU A 53 5.82 11.77 10.06
C GLU A 53 4.88 12.97 9.98
N ASN A 54 4.50 13.49 11.14
CA ASN A 54 3.65 14.68 11.25
C ASN A 54 4.47 15.98 11.12
N ASN A 55 3.86 16.99 10.50
CA ASN A 55 4.38 18.35 10.48
C ASN A 55 4.02 19.05 11.80
N THR A 56 5.00 19.19 12.70
CA THR A 56 4.78 19.77 14.03
C THR A 56 4.35 21.24 14.01
N GLU A 57 4.73 22.00 12.98
CA GLU A 57 4.38 23.41 12.86
C GLU A 57 2.91 23.58 12.44
N LEU A 58 2.51 22.88 11.38
CA LEU A 58 1.13 22.89 10.90
C LEU A 58 0.17 22.19 11.87
N SER A 59 0.65 21.18 12.59
CA SER A 59 -0.16 20.40 13.55
C SER A 59 -0.30 21.04 14.93
N ARG A 60 0.27 22.24 15.15
CA ARG A 60 0.28 22.87 16.47
C ARG A 60 -1.13 23.07 17.04
N GLN A 61 -2.08 23.45 16.19
CA GLN A 61 -3.47 23.63 16.59
C GLN A 61 -4.12 22.28 16.95
N GLY A 62 -4.01 21.28 16.08
CA GLY A 62 -4.55 19.95 16.35
C GLY A 62 -3.96 19.28 17.60
N TYR A 63 -2.69 19.53 17.91
CA TYR A 63 -2.09 19.06 19.17
C TYR A 63 -2.59 19.79 20.41
N ALA A 64 -2.98 21.06 20.28
CA ALA A 64 -3.54 21.86 21.36
C ALA A 64 -5.02 21.57 21.60
N GLU A 65 -5.77 21.27 20.54
CA GLU A 65 -7.20 20.97 20.58
C GLU A 65 -7.41 19.52 21.05
N GLY A 66 -7.52 19.43 22.36
CA GLY A 66 -7.41 18.20 23.12
C GLY A 66 -8.42 17.12 22.71
N VAL A 67 -9.68 17.50 22.67
CA VAL A 67 -10.79 16.55 22.67
C VAL A 67 -11.87 17.16 21.81
N ASP A 68 -12.46 16.33 20.96
CA ASP A 68 -13.71 16.69 20.32
C ASP A 68 -14.81 16.66 21.39
N GLU A 69 -15.33 17.84 21.73
CA GLU A 69 -16.35 18.03 22.77
C GLU A 69 -17.63 17.23 22.51
N SER A 70 -17.91 16.88 21.24
CA SER A 70 -19.11 16.15 20.84
C SER A 70 -18.97 14.63 21.01
N THR A 71 -17.77 14.08 20.81
CA THR A 71 -17.51 12.63 20.85
C THR A 71 -16.76 12.19 22.10
N GLY A 72 -16.15 13.11 22.83
CA GLY A 72 -15.26 12.82 23.97
C GLY A 72 -13.98 12.09 23.57
N LYS A 73 -13.68 11.99 22.27
CA LYS A 73 -12.48 11.35 21.73
C LYS A 73 -11.40 12.39 21.46
N ILE A 74 -10.15 11.93 21.36
CA ILE A 74 -9.04 12.78 20.90
C ILE A 74 -9.39 13.30 19.51
N SER A 75 -9.44 14.63 19.36
CA SER A 75 -9.56 15.23 18.03
C SER A 75 -8.27 14.99 17.27
N THR A 76 -8.39 14.65 15.99
CA THR A 76 -7.23 14.55 15.09
C THR A 76 -7.27 15.61 14.00
N ASP A 77 -8.22 16.55 14.11
CA ASP A 77 -8.37 17.68 13.21
C ASP A 77 -7.12 18.55 13.25
N ASN A 78 -6.74 19.08 12.09
CA ASN A 78 -5.56 19.90 11.90
C ASN A 78 -4.24 19.22 12.27
N ILE A 79 -4.21 17.88 12.40
CA ILE A 79 -2.96 17.12 12.39
C ILE A 79 -2.62 16.80 10.94
N VAL A 80 -1.41 17.20 10.53
CA VAL A 80 -1.01 17.19 9.12
C VAL A 80 0.25 16.35 8.97
N ILE A 81 0.21 15.39 8.05
CA ILE A 81 1.38 14.60 7.64
C ILE A 81 2.33 15.51 6.84
N ASP A 82 3.60 15.50 7.21
CA ASP A 82 4.69 16.14 6.47
C ASP A 82 4.99 15.31 5.22
N THR A 83 4.59 15.81 4.05
CA THR A 83 4.65 15.05 2.79
C THR A 83 6.08 14.67 2.39
N GLU A 84 7.06 15.54 2.66
CA GLU A 84 8.47 15.29 2.33
C GLU A 84 9.07 14.25 3.26
N LYS A 85 8.88 14.41 4.58
CA LYS A 85 9.38 13.45 5.57
C LYS A 85 8.69 12.11 5.45
N ALA A 86 7.36 12.09 5.28
CA ALA A 86 6.60 10.86 5.08
C ALA A 86 7.07 10.10 3.84
N SER A 87 7.33 10.80 2.73
CA SER A 87 7.90 10.19 1.53
C SER A 87 9.31 9.63 1.80
N ALA A 88 10.18 10.38 2.49
CA ALA A 88 11.52 9.92 2.83
C ALA A 88 11.50 8.68 3.76
N ALA A 89 10.63 8.68 4.78
CA ALA A 89 10.41 7.57 5.70
C ALA A 89 9.86 6.34 4.96
N PHE A 90 8.91 6.53 4.04
CA PHE A 90 8.38 5.46 3.20
C PHE A 90 9.50 4.78 2.40
N PHE A 91 10.24 5.54 1.59
CA PHE A 91 11.25 4.96 0.71
C PHE A 91 12.45 4.37 1.46
N SER A 92 12.91 5.01 2.53
CA SER A 92 14.01 4.47 3.36
C SER A 92 13.61 3.16 4.04
N THR A 93 12.38 3.07 4.54
CA THR A 93 11.86 1.83 5.16
C THR A 93 11.68 0.73 4.11
N LEU A 94 11.16 1.06 2.93
CA LEU A 94 10.96 0.11 1.84
C LEU A 94 12.31 -0.45 1.34
N GLU A 95 13.32 0.41 1.17
CA GLU A 95 14.67 -0.01 0.78
C GLU A 95 15.31 -0.87 1.86
N SER A 96 15.18 -0.50 3.15
CA SER A 96 15.75 -1.27 4.25
C SER A 96 15.10 -2.65 4.42
N ASN A 97 13.81 -2.81 4.13
CA ASN A 97 13.08 -4.06 4.35
C ASN A 97 13.02 -4.98 3.11
N ALA A 98 12.96 -4.41 1.91
CA ALA A 98 12.80 -5.17 0.68
C ALA A 98 13.93 -4.95 -0.35
N GLY A 99 14.87 -4.02 -0.10
CA GLY A 99 15.91 -3.64 -1.07
C GLY A 99 15.37 -2.94 -2.31
N ILE A 100 14.12 -2.47 -2.27
CA ILE A 100 13.46 -1.81 -3.40
C ILE A 100 13.75 -0.32 -3.32
N ARG A 101 14.36 0.20 -4.39
CA ARG A 101 14.74 1.61 -4.45
C ARG A 101 13.61 2.49 -4.97
N LYS A 102 13.63 3.75 -4.57
CA LYS A 102 12.66 4.79 -4.99
C LYS A 102 12.48 4.87 -6.51
N ASP A 103 13.59 4.87 -7.26
CA ASP A 103 13.60 4.98 -8.73
C ASP A 103 12.90 3.82 -9.44
N GLN A 104 12.80 2.65 -8.80
CA GLN A 104 12.19 1.46 -9.38
C GLN A 104 10.66 1.44 -9.24
N VAL A 105 10.13 2.13 -8.22
CA VAL A 105 8.72 2.06 -7.84
C VAL A 105 7.96 3.31 -8.22
N ILE A 106 8.59 4.49 -8.16
CA ILE A 106 7.91 5.78 -8.42
C ILE A 106 7.06 5.79 -9.69
N PRO A 107 7.54 5.33 -10.86
CA PRO A 107 6.76 5.41 -12.10
C PRO A 107 5.47 4.59 -12.07
N LYS A 108 5.38 3.62 -11.16
CA LYS A 108 4.27 2.67 -11.01
C LYS A 108 3.44 2.95 -9.76
N MET A 109 3.75 4.00 -9.02
CA MET A 109 3.22 4.24 -7.69
C MET A 109 2.36 5.50 -7.62
N MET A 110 1.24 5.38 -6.93
CA MET A 110 0.40 6.48 -6.51
C MET A 110 0.43 6.55 -4.98
N ILE A 111 0.77 7.71 -4.44
CA ILE A 111 0.73 8.01 -3.01
C ILE A 111 -0.49 8.89 -2.77
N ILE A 112 -1.27 8.56 -1.74
CA ILE A 112 -2.40 9.34 -1.28
C ILE A 112 -2.17 9.72 0.17
N ILE A 113 -2.23 11.01 0.46
CA ILE A 113 -2.11 11.57 1.81
C ILE A 113 -3.41 12.30 2.10
N ILE A 114 -3.98 12.05 3.28
CA ILE A 114 -5.23 12.66 3.72
C ILE A 114 -4.95 13.33 5.06
N ASN A 115 -5.33 14.59 5.19
CA ASN A 115 -5.17 15.40 6.39
C ASN A 115 -6.54 16.00 6.76
N PRO A 116 -7.12 15.65 7.92
CA PRO A 116 -8.38 16.22 8.37
C PRO A 116 -8.19 17.69 8.81
N THR A 117 -9.25 18.47 8.62
CA THR A 117 -9.42 19.83 9.12
C THR A 117 -10.73 19.91 9.90
N ASP A 118 -11.04 21.07 10.47
CA ASP A 118 -12.27 21.25 11.26
C ASP A 118 -13.54 20.87 10.48
N THR A 119 -13.64 21.24 9.21
CA THR A 119 -14.86 21.03 8.39
C THR A 119 -14.70 19.95 7.32
N ASP A 120 -13.48 19.77 6.80
CA ASP A 120 -13.22 18.98 5.59
C ASP A 120 -12.04 18.00 5.83
N MET A 121 -11.80 17.08 4.90
CA MET A 121 -10.51 16.40 4.76
C MET A 121 -9.83 16.82 3.47
N ASN A 122 -8.62 17.32 3.61
CA ASN A 122 -7.75 17.64 2.50
C ASN A 122 -7.06 16.36 2.03
N TYR A 123 -7.03 16.12 0.74
CA TYR A 123 -6.31 15.01 0.14
C TYR A 123 -5.24 15.53 -0.84
N ILE A 124 -4.16 14.77 -0.94
CA ILE A 124 -3.08 14.95 -1.91
C ILE A 124 -2.84 13.58 -2.54
N ILE A 125 -3.03 13.49 -3.86
CA ILE A 125 -2.76 12.30 -4.66
C ILE A 125 -1.60 12.63 -5.59
N THR A 126 -0.48 11.91 -5.44
CA THR A 126 0.73 12.17 -6.20
C THR A 126 1.30 10.90 -6.85
N ASN A 127 1.86 11.08 -8.04
CA ASN A 127 2.69 10.14 -8.78
C ASN A 127 3.85 10.96 -9.39
N ASP A 128 4.81 10.31 -10.03
CA ASP A 128 5.99 10.88 -10.70
C ASP A 128 5.66 12.11 -11.58
N SER A 129 4.54 12.07 -12.31
CA SER A 129 4.18 13.10 -13.29
C SER A 129 3.07 14.06 -12.86
N LYS A 130 2.33 13.74 -11.79
CA LYS A 130 1.07 14.42 -11.46
C LYS A 130 0.90 14.57 -9.96
N ASN A 131 0.40 15.73 -9.55
CA ASN A 131 0.00 16.02 -8.19
C ASN A 131 -1.39 16.66 -8.22
N ILE A 132 -2.34 16.05 -7.53
CA ILE A 132 -3.74 16.49 -7.45
C ILE A 132 -4.03 16.71 -5.97
N SER A 133 -4.53 17.88 -5.62
CA SER A 133 -4.95 18.21 -4.26
C SER A 133 -6.39 18.73 -4.28
N GLY A 134 -7.13 18.47 -3.20
CA GLY A 134 -8.49 18.97 -3.03
C GLY A 134 -9.00 18.67 -1.63
N SER A 135 -10.28 18.94 -1.40
CA SER A 135 -10.95 18.61 -0.14
C SER A 135 -12.27 17.89 -0.38
N VAL A 136 -12.71 17.12 0.62
CA VAL A 136 -14.05 16.54 0.70
C VAL A 136 -14.61 16.73 2.10
N THR A 137 -15.91 16.92 2.22
CA THR A 137 -16.59 17.10 3.51
C THR A 137 -16.88 15.77 4.21
N ASP A 138 -17.13 14.71 3.45
CA ASP A 138 -17.46 13.38 3.97
C ASP A 138 -16.29 12.38 3.75
N PRO A 139 -15.79 11.69 4.80
CA PRO A 139 -14.73 10.69 4.68
C PRO A 139 -15.04 9.58 3.67
N ALA A 140 -16.32 9.21 3.53
CA ALA A 140 -16.71 8.17 2.59
C ALA A 140 -16.47 8.58 1.13
N SER A 141 -16.45 9.88 0.83
CA SER A 141 -16.25 10.41 -0.53
C SER A 141 -14.80 10.28 -1.03
N ILE A 142 -13.83 10.05 -0.12
CA ILE A 142 -12.42 9.89 -0.48
C ILE A 142 -12.21 8.71 -1.41
N GLU A 143 -12.88 7.58 -1.18
CA GLU A 143 -12.75 6.39 -2.03
C GLU A 143 -13.15 6.70 -3.49
N THR A 144 -14.25 7.42 -3.67
CA THR A 144 -14.73 7.86 -4.99
C THR A 144 -13.73 8.80 -5.67
N VAL A 145 -13.16 9.75 -4.91
CA VAL A 145 -12.14 10.67 -5.43
C VAL A 145 -10.89 9.90 -5.88
N ILE A 146 -10.41 8.95 -5.09
CA ILE A 146 -9.23 8.14 -5.43
C ILE A 146 -9.52 7.32 -6.69
N ASN A 147 -10.65 6.63 -6.77
CA ASN A 147 -11.03 5.81 -7.93
C ASN A 147 -11.28 6.63 -9.20
N THR A 148 -11.75 7.87 -9.07
CA THR A 148 -11.92 8.76 -10.23
C THR A 148 -10.57 9.21 -10.76
N ASN A 149 -9.65 9.57 -9.86
CA ASN A 149 -8.34 10.07 -10.25
C ASN A 149 -7.39 8.94 -10.68
N SER A 150 -7.54 7.72 -10.16
CA SER A 150 -6.69 6.57 -10.52
C SER A 150 -6.69 6.30 -12.04
N LEU A 151 -7.84 6.46 -12.70
CA LEU A 151 -7.98 6.39 -14.17
C LEU A 151 -7.17 7.45 -14.91
N ALA A 152 -6.87 8.58 -14.27
CA ALA A 152 -6.02 9.63 -14.84
C ALA A 152 -4.53 9.40 -14.57
N PHE A 153 -4.17 8.52 -13.63
CA PHE A 153 -2.79 8.19 -13.28
C PHE A 153 -2.23 6.99 -14.05
N TRP A 154 -3.09 6.08 -14.52
CA TRP A 154 -2.69 4.95 -15.35
C TRP A 154 -3.35 5.02 -16.73
N ASP A 155 -2.71 4.43 -17.74
CA ASP A 155 -3.24 4.44 -19.11
C ASP A 155 -4.61 3.76 -19.16
N ALA A 156 -5.59 4.43 -19.76
CA ALA A 156 -6.94 3.89 -19.92
C ALA A 156 -6.98 2.66 -20.84
N ALA A 157 -5.93 2.43 -21.63
CA ALA A 157 -5.74 1.25 -22.45
C ALA A 157 -5.24 0.01 -21.68
N ASP A 158 -4.86 0.16 -20.40
CA ASP A 158 -4.47 -0.96 -19.55
C ASP A 158 -5.73 -1.76 -19.16
N PRO A 159 -5.85 -3.05 -19.54
CA PRO A 159 -7.05 -3.86 -19.30
C PRO A 159 -7.34 -4.09 -17.81
N ASP A 160 -6.36 -3.88 -16.94
CA ASP A 160 -6.51 -4.03 -15.50
C ASP A 160 -7.01 -2.72 -14.88
N SER A 161 -8.33 -2.48 -14.91
CA SER A 161 -8.96 -1.45 -14.09
C SER A 161 -9.12 -1.96 -12.65
N GLU A 162 -8.29 -1.45 -11.75
CA GLU A 162 -8.34 -1.83 -10.34
C GLU A 162 -9.13 -0.77 -9.56
N THR A 163 -10.30 -1.16 -9.08
CA THR A 163 -11.09 -0.34 -8.14
C THR A 163 -10.55 -0.56 -6.74
N ILE A 164 -10.21 0.53 -6.07
CA ILE A 164 -9.78 0.56 -4.68
C ILE A 164 -11.02 0.54 -3.80
N TYR A 165 -11.10 -0.45 -2.90
CA TYR A 165 -12.16 -0.58 -1.90
C TYR A 165 -11.52 -0.49 -0.51
N VAL A 166 -11.61 0.68 0.13
CA VAL A 166 -11.16 0.89 1.51
C VAL A 166 -12.36 0.79 2.45
N ASN A 167 -13.51 1.37 2.09
CA ASN A 167 -14.73 1.40 2.89
C ASN A 167 -15.60 0.13 2.76
N GLY A 168 -15.11 -0.91 2.05
CA GLY A 168 -15.86 -2.14 1.79
C GLY A 168 -16.19 -2.95 3.06
N ASN A 169 -15.46 -2.74 4.16
CA ASN A 169 -15.77 -3.34 5.45
C ASN A 169 -15.61 -2.31 6.60
N PRO A 170 -16.70 -1.63 7.00
CA PRO A 170 -16.71 -0.61 8.06
C PRO A 170 -16.24 -1.12 9.44
N LYS A 171 -16.13 -2.45 9.62
CA LYS A 171 -15.68 -3.04 10.89
C LYS A 171 -14.16 -3.19 10.99
N THR A 172 -13.42 -3.07 9.89
CA THR A 172 -11.98 -3.36 9.87
C THR A 172 -11.14 -2.24 9.31
N THR A 173 -11.63 -1.55 8.28
CA THR A 173 -10.90 -0.46 7.62
C THR A 173 -11.91 0.48 7.01
N GLU A 174 -11.83 1.76 7.33
CA GLU A 174 -12.60 2.81 6.67
C GLU A 174 -11.78 4.11 6.66
N PHE A 175 -12.12 5.01 5.74
CA PHE A 175 -11.67 6.38 5.85
C PHE A 175 -12.39 7.04 7.02
N GLU A 176 -11.64 7.29 8.09
CA GLU A 176 -12.09 8.07 9.23
C GLU A 176 -11.51 9.48 9.13
N LYS A 177 -12.07 10.42 9.90
CA LYS A 177 -11.54 11.78 10.04
C LYS A 177 -10.23 11.78 10.85
N LYS A 178 -9.16 11.23 10.26
CA LYS A 178 -7.80 11.14 10.82
C LYS A 178 -6.75 11.24 9.71
N PRO A 179 -5.53 11.70 10.01
CA PRO A 179 -4.44 11.68 9.05
C PRO A 179 -4.22 10.27 8.50
N CYS A 180 -4.16 10.11 7.17
CA CYS A 180 -3.97 8.82 6.54
C CYS A 180 -2.90 8.87 5.46
N TYR A 181 -2.18 7.75 5.32
CA TYR A 181 -1.22 7.53 4.25
C TYR A 181 -1.60 6.23 3.53
N MET A 182 -1.67 6.30 2.22
CA MET A 182 -2.00 5.16 1.36
C MET A 182 -1.04 5.12 0.18
N VAL A 183 -0.67 3.91 -0.20
CA VAL A 183 0.17 3.66 -1.36
C VAL A 183 -0.48 2.60 -2.23
N PHE A 184 -0.44 2.87 -3.52
CA PHE A 184 -0.85 1.95 -4.56
C PHE A 184 0.31 1.77 -5.55
N ILE A 185 0.80 0.54 -5.70
CA ILE A 185 1.86 0.19 -6.66
C ILE A 185 1.27 -0.78 -7.67
N LYS A 186 1.13 -0.34 -8.93
CA LYS A 186 0.57 -1.16 -10.00
C LYS A 186 1.64 -1.95 -10.73
N ASN A 187 1.33 -3.18 -11.15
CA ASN A 187 2.15 -3.93 -12.11
C ASN A 187 3.65 -4.01 -11.75
N TYR A 188 3.95 -4.21 -10.47
CA TYR A 188 5.32 -4.39 -10.00
C TYR A 188 5.83 -5.78 -10.40
N GLU A 189 7.01 -5.85 -11.03
CA GLU A 189 7.57 -7.11 -11.50
C GLU A 189 8.30 -7.85 -10.38
N ILE A 190 7.96 -9.12 -10.19
CA ILE A 190 8.56 -10.00 -9.19
C ILE A 190 9.19 -11.19 -9.91
N ASP A 191 10.46 -11.42 -9.63
CA ASP A 191 11.20 -12.55 -10.18
C ASP A 191 10.81 -13.86 -9.50
N GLY A 192 10.21 -14.78 -10.26
CA GLY A 192 10.16 -16.20 -9.93
C GLY A 192 11.51 -16.87 -10.18
N LEU A 193 11.50 -18.21 -10.23
CA LEU A 193 12.70 -19.00 -10.53
C LEU A 193 13.00 -19.00 -12.04
N PHE A 194 11.95 -18.97 -12.87
CA PHE A 194 12.05 -19.03 -14.32
C PHE A 194 11.23 -17.96 -15.05
N LYS A 195 10.26 -17.33 -14.37
CA LYS A 195 9.39 -16.32 -14.98
C LYS A 195 9.22 -15.12 -14.06
N LYS A 196 9.17 -13.93 -14.67
CA LYS A 196 8.67 -12.73 -13.99
C LYS A 196 7.15 -12.72 -14.00
N ARG A 197 6.56 -12.24 -12.91
CA ARG A 197 5.12 -12.05 -12.78
C ARG A 197 4.86 -10.68 -12.20
N THR A 198 3.77 -10.05 -12.63
CA THR A 198 3.34 -8.76 -12.10
C THR A 198 2.45 -8.95 -10.88
N ALA A 199 2.53 -8.02 -9.94
CA ALA A 199 1.59 -7.89 -8.83
C ALA A 199 1.29 -6.42 -8.56
N THR A 200 0.04 -6.16 -8.19
CA THR A 200 -0.38 -4.89 -7.60
C THR A 200 -0.34 -4.99 -6.09
N PHE A 201 0.09 -3.91 -5.45
CA PHE A 201 0.12 -3.75 -4.01
C PHE A 201 -0.66 -2.51 -3.58
N ILE A 202 -1.47 -2.67 -2.55
CA ILE A 202 -2.21 -1.59 -1.92
C ILE A 202 -1.96 -1.68 -0.42
N ALA A 203 -1.56 -0.58 0.19
CA ALA A 203 -1.41 -0.48 1.63
C ALA A 203 -1.99 0.85 2.10
N PHE A 204 -2.71 0.80 3.23
CA PHE A 204 -3.39 1.93 3.83
C PHE A 204 -3.17 1.92 5.33
N LYS A 205 -2.86 3.09 5.89
CA LYS A 205 -2.78 3.28 7.34
C LYS A 205 -3.29 4.66 7.72
N GLY A 206 -4.19 4.70 8.70
CA GLY A 206 -4.50 5.92 9.45
C GLY A 206 -3.52 6.10 10.61
N SER A 207 -3.21 7.34 10.96
CA SER A 207 -2.36 7.67 12.09
C SER A 207 -2.98 7.15 13.38
N HIS A 208 -2.17 6.50 14.20
CA HIS A 208 -2.56 6.13 15.56
C HIS A 208 -2.00 7.19 16.51
N ILE A 209 -2.87 8.04 17.06
CA ILE A 209 -2.48 9.14 17.92
C ILE A 209 -2.90 8.79 19.34
N GLU A 210 -1.92 8.67 20.22
CA GLU A 210 -2.11 8.47 21.65
C GLU A 210 -1.55 9.66 22.41
N ARG A 211 -2.24 10.07 23.47
CA ARG A 211 -1.65 10.99 24.44
C ARG A 211 -0.82 10.21 25.43
N LYS A 212 0.40 10.68 25.64
CA LYS A 212 1.19 10.25 26.78
C LYS A 212 0.58 10.92 28.01
N ASP A 213 -0.05 10.14 28.89
CA ASP A 213 -0.39 10.64 30.22
C ASP A 213 0.92 11.10 30.88
N SER A 214 1.01 12.40 31.14
CA SER A 214 1.97 12.91 32.10
C SER A 214 1.51 12.38 33.45
N GLY A 215 2.11 11.28 33.90
CA GLY A 215 1.97 10.78 35.25
C GLY A 215 2.43 11.86 36.23
N ILE A 216 1.49 12.72 36.61
CA ILE A 216 1.54 13.48 37.83
C ILE A 216 0.62 12.66 38.75
N ASP A 217 1.23 11.65 39.37
CA ASP A 217 0.67 11.08 40.58
C ASP A 217 0.68 12.20 41.63
N ASP A 218 -0.51 12.63 42.05
CA ASP A 218 -0.72 13.48 43.23
C ASP A 218 -0.24 12.78 44.52
#